data_AF-A0A2V9WTJ4-F1
#
_entry.id   AF-A0A2V9WTJ4-F1
#
_cell.length_a   1.000
_cell.length_b   1.000
_cell.length_c   1.000
_cell.angle_alpha   90.00
_cell.angle_beta   90.00
_cell.angle_gamma   90.00
#
_symmetry.space_group_name_H-M   'P 1'
#
loop_
_entity.id
_entity.type
_entity.pdbx_description
1 polymer ?
#
loop_
_entity_poly.entity_id
_entity_poly.type
_entity_poly.pdbx_seq_one_letter_code
_entity_poly.pdbx_strand_id
1 'polypeptide(L)'
;MVPWALGARASTASVPVGIELYSVREELKKDPEGTLRAVSQMGYEGVEFYAPYFDWTESQTKQIKKLLDDLGIRCFSTHNDEGYLTPTKHSAHPPI
;
A
#
# COMPACT_ATOMS: atom_id res chain seq x y z
N MET A 1 44.77 -20.76 0.67
CA MET A 1 43.48 -21.37 0.34
C MET A 1 42.79 -21.70 1.66
N VAL A 2 41.94 -20.78 2.17
CA VAL A 2 41.09 -21.05 3.34
C VAL A 2 39.66 -20.77 2.90
N PRO A 3 38.75 -21.75 2.98
CA PRO A 3 37.43 -21.66 2.36
C PRO A 3 36.47 -20.87 3.24
N TRP A 4 35.77 -19.94 2.61
CA TRP A 4 34.32 -19.73 2.73
C TRP A 4 33.67 -20.30 4.01
N ALA A 5 33.83 -19.61 5.13
CA ALA A 5 32.99 -19.81 6.31
C ALA A 5 32.33 -18.48 6.71
N LEU A 6 31.48 -17.95 5.82
CA LEU A 6 30.44 -17.01 6.24
C LEU A 6 29.27 -17.86 6.74
N GLY A 7 29.19 -18.04 8.06
CA GLY A 7 27.99 -18.56 8.69
C GLY A 7 26.84 -17.58 8.46
N ALA A 8 25.74 -18.06 7.88
CA ALA A 8 24.52 -17.28 7.76
C ALA A 8 24.01 -16.94 9.17
N ARG A 9 24.09 -15.67 9.57
CA ARG A 9 23.34 -15.17 10.72
C ARG A 9 21.91 -14.95 10.27
N ALA A 10 20.96 -15.61 10.93
CA ALA A 10 19.54 -15.31 10.72
C ALA A 10 19.31 -13.81 11.00
N SER A 11 18.68 -13.11 10.07
CA SER A 11 18.27 -11.72 10.28
C SER A 11 17.30 -11.67 11.46
N THR A 12 17.61 -10.86 12.46
CA THR A 12 16.71 -10.54 13.58
C THR A 12 15.68 -9.48 13.21
N ALA A 13 15.61 -9.08 11.94
CA ALA A 13 14.65 -8.09 11.46
C ALA A 13 13.24 -8.70 11.43
N SER A 14 12.28 -8.03 12.06
CA SER A 14 10.87 -8.38 11.97
C SER A 14 10.36 -8.21 10.54
N VAL A 15 9.47 -9.11 10.12
CA VAL A 15 8.75 -8.96 8.85
C VAL A 15 7.65 -7.91 9.08
N PRO A 16 7.59 -6.82 8.29
CA PRO A 16 6.57 -5.79 8.47
C PRO A 16 5.17 -6.36 8.30
N VAL A 17 4.24 -5.95 9.17
CA VAL A 17 2.83 -6.39 9.07
C VAL A 17 2.00 -5.35 8.34
N GLY A 18 1.36 -5.76 7.24
CA GLY A 18 0.45 -4.92 6.46
C GLY A 18 -1.02 -5.34 6.55
N ILE A 19 -1.92 -4.46 6.13
CA ILE A 19 -3.37 -4.71 6.04
C ILE A 19 -3.89 -4.48 4.62
N GLU A 20 -4.70 -5.41 4.11
CA GLU A 20 -5.52 -5.16 2.92
C GLU A 20 -6.71 -4.26 3.30
N LEU A 21 -6.77 -3.08 2.69
CA LEU A 21 -7.73 -2.03 3.05
C LEU A 21 -9.18 -2.39 2.71
N TYR A 22 -9.41 -3.46 1.94
CA TYR A 22 -10.76 -4.00 1.74
C TYR A 22 -11.44 -4.38 3.07
N SER A 23 -10.64 -4.75 4.07
CA SER A 23 -11.08 -5.07 5.44
C SER A 23 -11.78 -3.88 6.14
N VAL A 24 -11.47 -2.64 5.74
CA VAL A 24 -12.00 -1.38 6.28
C VAL A 24 -12.57 -0.47 5.17
N ARG A 25 -13.07 -1.08 4.10
CA ARG A 25 -13.50 -0.39 2.87
C ARG A 25 -14.59 0.66 3.08
N GLU A 26 -15.47 0.45 4.06
CA GLU A 26 -16.58 1.37 4.30
C GLU A 26 -16.08 2.67 4.95
N GLU A 27 -15.10 2.57 5.85
CA GLU A 27 -14.39 3.69 6.46
C GLU A 27 -13.51 4.37 5.41
N LEU A 28 -12.74 3.60 4.64
CA LEU A 28 -11.86 4.13 3.60
C LEU A 28 -12.65 4.93 2.55
N LYS A 29 -13.84 4.45 2.16
CA LYS A 29 -14.70 5.16 1.20
C LYS A 29 -15.24 6.48 1.75
N LYS A 30 -15.47 6.57 3.07
CA LYS A 30 -16.01 7.77 3.72
C LYS A 30 -14.92 8.81 3.99
N ASP A 31 -13.78 8.36 4.51
CA ASP A 31 -12.65 9.21 4.89
C ASP A 31 -11.34 8.44 4.68
N PRO A 32 -10.75 8.53 3.48
CA PRO A 32 -9.51 7.84 3.17
C PRO A 32 -8.36 8.22 4.11
N GLU A 33 -8.23 9.52 4.44
CA GLU A 33 -7.13 10.01 5.26
C GLU A 33 -7.27 9.60 6.72
N GLY A 34 -8.46 9.78 7.30
CA GLY A 34 -8.75 9.36 8.67
C GLY A 34 -8.57 7.86 8.85
N THR A 35 -8.98 7.07 7.84
CA THR A 35 -8.79 5.61 7.85
C THR A 35 -7.31 5.23 7.84
N LEU A 36 -6.49 5.83 6.97
CA LEU A 36 -5.05 5.55 6.92
C LEU A 36 -4.33 5.98 8.22
N ARG A 37 -4.73 7.10 8.82
CA ARG A 37 -4.22 7.52 10.14
C ARG A 37 -4.57 6.51 11.23
N ALA A 38 -5.81 6.03 11.25
CA ALA A 38 -6.24 5.02 12.22
C ALA A 38 -5.48 3.69 12.03
N VAL A 39 -5.30 3.23 10.79
CA VAL A 39 -4.52 2.02 10.46
C VAL A 39 -3.08 2.16 10.96
N SER A 40 -2.43 3.30 10.73
CA SER A 40 -1.09 3.58 11.24
C SER A 40 -1.04 3.56 12.78
N GLN A 41 -2.02 4.18 13.45
CA GLN A 41 -2.11 4.18 14.91
C GLN A 41 -2.34 2.79 15.52
N MET A 42 -2.95 1.86 14.78
CA MET A 42 -3.10 0.46 15.18
C MET A 42 -1.77 -0.33 15.12
N GLY A 43 -0.73 0.24 14.50
CA GLY A 43 0.60 -0.37 14.40
C GLY A 43 0.85 -1.16 13.12
N TYR A 44 -0.02 -1.04 12.11
CA TYR A 44 0.28 -1.60 10.79
C TYR A 44 1.39 -0.79 10.12
N GLU A 45 2.37 -1.50 9.56
CA GLU A 45 3.57 -0.94 8.93
C GLU A 45 3.38 -0.76 7.42
N GLY A 46 2.28 -1.28 6.87
CA GLY A 46 1.90 -1.02 5.51
C GLY A 46 0.47 -1.37 5.16
N VAL A 47 0.12 -1.07 3.92
CA VAL A 47 -1.22 -1.23 3.37
C VAL A 47 -1.17 -1.91 2.01
N GLU A 48 -2.27 -2.56 1.66
CA GLU A 48 -2.59 -2.99 0.31
C GLU A 48 -3.91 -2.32 -0.11
N PHE A 49 -3.86 -1.52 -1.18
CA PHE A 49 -5.05 -0.88 -1.75
C PHE A 49 -5.84 -1.86 -2.61
N TYR A 50 -7.13 -1.57 -2.83
CA TYR A 50 -7.99 -2.28 -3.78
C TYR A 50 -8.52 -1.31 -4.84
N ALA A 51 -8.89 -1.83 -6.01
CA ALA A 51 -9.03 -1.10 -7.27
C ALA A 51 -9.74 0.28 -7.32
N PRO A 52 -10.69 0.68 -6.46
CA PRO A 52 -11.31 2.01 -6.56
C PRO A 52 -10.37 3.22 -6.48
N TYR A 53 -9.10 3.05 -6.09
CA TYR A 53 -8.10 4.13 -6.20
C TYR A 53 -7.81 4.54 -7.65
N PHE A 54 -8.14 3.71 -8.65
CA PHE A 54 -8.01 4.08 -10.06
C PHE A 54 -8.93 5.25 -10.47
N ASP A 55 -9.98 5.52 -9.70
CA ASP A 55 -10.88 6.66 -9.93
C ASP A 55 -10.40 7.94 -9.23
N TRP A 56 -9.27 7.90 -8.53
CA TRP A 56 -8.70 9.08 -7.89
C TRP A 56 -8.06 10.02 -8.91
N THR A 57 -8.23 11.31 -8.67
CA THR A 57 -7.46 12.32 -9.38
C THR A 57 -5.97 12.21 -9.04
N GLU A 58 -5.11 12.73 -9.91
CA GLU A 58 -3.67 12.82 -9.65
C GLU A 58 -3.37 13.57 -8.34
N SER A 59 -4.13 14.65 -8.07
CA SER A 59 -4.00 15.43 -6.83
C SER A 59 -4.31 14.59 -5.59
N GLN A 60 -5.41 13.82 -5.62
CA GLN A 60 -5.76 12.91 -4.52
C GLN A 60 -4.69 11.84 -4.33
N THR A 61 -4.18 11.25 -5.41
CA THR A 61 -3.14 10.23 -5.30
C THR A 61 -1.85 10.78 -4.71
N LYS A 62 -1.42 11.98 -5.12
CA LYS A 62 -0.25 12.67 -4.52
C LYS A 62 -0.47 12.98 -3.04
N GLN A 63 -1.68 13.41 -2.67
CA GLN A 63 -2.05 13.69 -1.28
C GLN A 63 -1.99 12.41 -0.42
N ILE A 64 -2.57 11.31 -0.90
CA ILE A 64 -2.53 10.02 -0.20
C ILE A 64 -1.10 9.51 -0.11
N LYS A 65 -0.31 9.57 -1.21
CA LYS A 65 1.10 9.18 -1.16
C LYS A 65 1.87 9.98 -0.11
N LYS A 66 1.68 11.31 -0.07
CA LYS A 66 2.30 12.16 0.95
C LYS A 66 1.86 11.75 2.36
N LEU A 67 0.59 11.43 2.57
CA LEU A 67 0.09 10.97 3.86
C LEU A 67 0.76 9.66 4.29
N LEU A 68 0.91 8.69 3.38
CA LEU A 68 1.61 7.43 3.68
C LEU A 68 3.07 7.71 4.09
N ASP A 69 3.77 8.59 3.36
CA ASP A 69 5.13 9.01 3.68
C ASP A 69 5.21 9.67 5.08
N ASP A 70 4.28 10.58 5.39
CA ASP A 70 4.23 11.29 6.69
C ASP A 70 3.92 10.34 7.87
N LEU A 71 3.14 9.29 7.63
CA LEU A 71 2.79 8.27 8.63
C LEU A 71 3.85 7.17 8.76
N GLY A 72 4.82 7.11 7.84
CA GLY A 72 5.82 6.05 7.81
C GLY A 72 5.26 4.67 7.43
N ILE A 73 4.08 4.63 6.81
CA ILE A 73 3.47 3.37 6.33
C ILE A 73 3.72 3.18 4.84
N ARG A 74 4.03 1.95 4.42
CA ARG A 74 4.31 1.66 3.01
C ARG A 74 3.11 1.01 2.33
N CYS A 75 2.82 1.38 1.09
CA CYS A 75 1.99 0.55 0.22
C CYS A 75 2.84 -0.62 -0.32
N PHE A 76 2.56 -1.84 0.13
CA PHE A 76 3.34 -3.03 -0.26
C PHE A 76 2.82 -3.69 -1.54
N SER A 77 1.52 -3.54 -1.82
CA SER A 77 0.81 -4.27 -2.86
C SER A 77 -0.50 -3.55 -3.22
N THR A 78 -1.16 -4.03 -4.27
CA THR A 78 -2.52 -3.62 -4.67
C THR A 78 -3.30 -4.83 -5.16
N HIS A 79 -4.58 -4.92 -4.81
CA HIS A 79 -5.50 -5.96 -5.26
C HIS A 79 -6.46 -5.42 -6.32
N ASN A 80 -6.31 -5.92 -7.55
CA ASN A 80 -7.08 -5.46 -8.70
C ASN A 80 -7.63 -6.64 -9.51
N ASP A 81 -8.88 -6.53 -9.97
CA ASP A 81 -9.44 -7.48 -10.92
C ASP A 81 -8.88 -7.27 -12.34
N GLU A 82 -9.11 -8.26 -13.22
CA GLU A 82 -8.63 -8.26 -14.60
C GLU A 82 -9.00 -7.00 -15.39
N GLY A 83 -10.13 -6.37 -15.07
CA GLY A 83 -10.63 -5.19 -15.79
C GLY A 83 -9.68 -4.01 -15.66
N TYR A 84 -9.01 -3.86 -14.51
CA TYR A 84 -8.04 -2.80 -14.24
C TYR A 84 -6.65 -3.06 -14.85
N LEU A 85 -6.42 -4.27 -15.37
CA LEU A 85 -5.19 -4.63 -16.09
C LEU A 85 -5.30 -4.38 -17.61
N THR A 86 -6.48 -4.01 -18.09
CA THR A 86 -6.72 -3.74 -19.51
C THR A 86 -6.67 -2.23 -19.81
N PRO A 87 -6.20 -1.83 -21.01
CA PRO A 87 -6.19 -0.42 -21.41
C PRO A 87 -7.57 0.24 -21.33
N THR A 88 -8.65 -0.50 -21.54
CA THR A 88 -10.00 0.07 -21.63
C THR A 88 -10.44 0.77 -20.33
N LYS A 89 -10.09 0.24 -19.16
CA LYS A 89 -10.32 0.93 -17.88
C LYS A 89 -9.12 1.75 -17.41
N HIS A 90 -7.91 1.31 -17.74
CA HIS A 90 -6.68 2.02 -17.38
C HIS A 90 -6.48 3.33 -18.17
N SER A 91 -7.13 3.50 -19.32
CA SER A 91 -7.09 4.73 -20.13
C SER A 91 -8.14 5.76 -19.72
N ALA A 92 -9.09 5.41 -18.85
CA ALA A 92 -10.01 6.39 -18.26
C ALA A 92 -9.29 7.30 -17.25
N HIS A 93 -8.20 6.81 -16.64
CA HIS A 93 -7.31 7.56 -15.76
C HIS A 93 -5.88 7.08 -16.00
N PRO A 94 -5.05 7.82 -16.77
CA PRO A 94 -3.69 7.37 -17.08
C PRO A 94 -2.89 7.12 -15.79
N PRO A 95 -2.00 6.11 -15.79
CA PRO A 95 -1.14 5.86 -14.64
C PRO A 95 -0.25 7.08 -14.40
N ILE A 96 0.00 7.37 -13.13
CA ILE A 96 1.04 8.32 -12.70
C ILE A 96 2.41 7.66 -12.77
#